data_AF-A0A958ZKB6-F1
#
_entry.id   AF-A0A958ZKB6-F1
#
_cell.length_a   1.000
_cell.length_b   1.000
_cell.length_c   1.000
_cell.angle_alpha   90.00
_cell.angle_beta   90.00
_cell.angle_gamma   90.00
#
_symmetry.space_group_name_H-M   'P 1'
#
loop_
_entity.id
_entity.type
_entity.pdbx_description
1 polymer ?
#
loop_
_entity_poly.entity_id
_entity_poly.type
_entity_poly.pdbx_seq_one_letter_code
_entity_poly.pdbx_strand_id
1 'polypeptide(L)'
;MCFLKDPNAAPRERYVDMLHLDASLVFVPDSGVVGGGVTHTFNILRTQLDSLFLDAIDMRVFKVLLDGQAIDFRSTQVGITAYFNPSIRDTFQHKLSITYEAAPRRGMYFIGWDDPSSRSRKQIWTQGQGIDNRHWIPLFDDLSDKITTDIRLRFHKDYSVLSNGSLLAKSNVESDIVWHYRMSKPHAPYLIMVGIG
;
A
#
# COMPACT_ATOMS: atom_id res chain seq x y z
N MET A 1 20.26 -9.73 17.43
CA MET A 1 19.01 -9.02 17.76
C MET A 1 18.18 -9.96 18.62
N CYS A 2 18.03 -9.67 19.91
CA CYS A 2 17.24 -10.47 20.83
C CYS A 2 15.78 -9.97 20.71
N PHE A 3 14.87 -10.78 20.16
CA PHE A 3 13.46 -10.44 20.10
C PHE A 3 12.89 -10.46 21.54
N LEU A 4 12.59 -9.30 22.10
CA LEU A 4 11.74 -9.20 23.29
C LEU A 4 10.33 -9.63 22.86
N LYS A 5 9.89 -10.78 23.40
CA LYS A 5 8.55 -11.30 23.15
C LYS A 5 7.56 -10.39 23.87
N ASP A 6 6.81 -9.59 23.12
CA ASP A 6 5.75 -8.73 23.68
C ASP A 6 4.59 -9.63 24.16
N PRO A 7 4.33 -9.71 25.48
CA PRO A 7 3.28 -10.55 26.03
C PRO A 7 1.86 -10.09 25.67
N ASN A 8 1.70 -8.87 25.16
CA ASN A 8 0.42 -8.31 24.72
C ASN A 8 0.21 -8.38 23.20
N ALA A 9 1.18 -8.91 22.43
CA ALA A 9 1.03 -9.12 21.01
C ALA A 9 0.01 -10.25 20.76
N ALA A 10 -1.26 -9.87 20.58
CA ALA A 10 -2.29 -10.76 20.08
C ALA A 10 -2.36 -10.62 18.54
N PRO A 11 -2.42 -11.73 17.79
CA PRO A 11 -2.69 -11.66 16.37
C PRO A 11 -4.07 -11.02 16.14
N ARG A 12 -4.15 -10.18 15.10
CA ARG A 12 -5.39 -9.54 14.70
C ARG A 12 -6.42 -10.62 14.35
N GLU A 13 -7.66 -10.44 14.79
CA GLU A 13 -8.72 -11.38 14.43
C GLU A 13 -8.95 -11.34 12.90
N ARG A 14 -8.90 -12.51 12.27
CA ARG A 14 -8.97 -12.64 10.81
C ARG A 14 -10.40 -12.90 10.35
N TYR A 15 -11.04 -11.85 9.83
CA TYR A 15 -12.36 -11.95 9.18
C TYR A 15 -12.26 -12.10 7.67
N VAL A 16 -11.09 -11.80 7.12
CA VAL A 16 -10.76 -11.87 5.70
C VAL A 16 -9.38 -12.49 5.54
N ASP A 17 -9.14 -13.06 4.37
CA ASP A 17 -7.85 -13.57 3.92
C ASP A 17 -7.41 -12.72 2.72
N MET A 18 -6.35 -11.92 2.87
CA MET A 18 -5.83 -11.11 1.77
C MET A 18 -4.97 -11.98 0.87
N LEU A 19 -5.23 -11.93 -0.43
CA LEU A 19 -4.56 -12.79 -1.41
C LEU A 19 -3.54 -12.01 -2.25
N HIS A 20 -3.94 -10.81 -2.67
CA HIS A 20 -3.19 -10.00 -3.61
C HIS A 20 -3.40 -8.51 -3.39
N LEU A 21 -2.32 -7.75 -3.49
CA LEU A 21 -2.35 -6.29 -3.47
C LEU A 21 -1.81 -5.76 -4.78
N ASP A 22 -2.61 -4.97 -5.46
CA ASP A 22 -2.22 -4.23 -6.66
C ASP A 22 -2.16 -2.74 -6.32
N ALA A 23 -0.96 -2.15 -6.34
CA ALA A 23 -0.76 -0.73 -6.07
C ALA A 23 -0.25 0.01 -7.30
N SER A 24 -0.94 1.09 -7.66
CA SER A 24 -0.53 2.08 -8.65
C SER A 24 -0.13 3.36 -7.92
N LEU A 25 1.17 3.59 -7.81
CA LEU A 25 1.77 4.67 -7.02
C LEU A 25 2.15 5.86 -7.90
N VAL A 26 1.84 7.05 -7.41
CA VAL A 26 2.22 8.35 -7.99
C VAL A 26 2.90 9.15 -6.90
N PHE A 27 4.01 9.79 -7.23
CA PHE A 27 4.82 10.56 -6.28
C PHE A 27 4.79 12.04 -6.67
N VAL A 28 4.72 12.91 -5.66
CA VAL A 28 4.97 14.35 -5.78
C VAL A 28 6.15 14.66 -4.85
N PRO A 29 7.40 14.41 -5.32
CA PRO A 29 8.54 14.33 -4.42
C PRO A 29 8.88 15.65 -3.72
N ASP A 30 8.73 16.78 -4.41
CA ASP A 30 9.00 18.12 -3.86
C ASP A 30 8.08 18.47 -2.68
N SER A 31 6.94 17.79 -2.55
CA SER A 31 6.00 17.92 -1.42
C SER A 31 6.03 16.73 -0.47
N GLY A 32 6.88 15.72 -0.72
CA GLY A 32 6.93 14.49 0.09
C GLY A 32 5.63 13.68 0.07
N VAL A 33 4.86 13.77 -1.01
CA VAL A 33 3.55 13.11 -1.13
C VAL A 33 3.64 11.88 -2.02
N VAL A 34 2.93 10.83 -1.61
CA VAL A 34 2.66 9.63 -2.41
C VAL A 34 1.16 9.39 -2.44
N GLY A 35 0.63 8.94 -3.57
CA GLY A 35 -0.78 8.61 -3.69
C GLY A 35 -1.04 7.66 -4.84
N GLY A 36 -2.29 7.64 -5.28
CA GLY A 36 -2.75 6.79 -6.38
C GLY A 36 -3.82 5.82 -5.91
N GLY A 37 -3.74 4.58 -6.40
CA GLY A 37 -4.75 3.55 -6.16
C GLY A 37 -4.14 2.27 -5.59
N VAL A 38 -4.79 1.68 -4.60
CA VAL A 38 -4.50 0.32 -4.13
C VAL A 38 -5.74 -0.54 -4.28
N THR A 39 -5.59 -1.78 -4.71
CA THR A 39 -6.66 -2.78 -4.78
C THR A 39 -6.25 -4.02 -4.01
N HIS A 40 -7.01 -4.34 -2.97
CA HIS A 40 -6.87 -5.57 -2.20
C HIS A 40 -7.83 -6.61 -2.75
N THR A 41 -7.31 -7.80 -3.09
CA THR A 41 -8.11 -8.97 -3.42
C THR A 41 -8.17 -9.89 -2.22
N PHE A 42 -9.37 -10.24 -1.76
CA PHE A 42 -9.55 -10.99 -0.52
C PHE A 42 -10.73 -11.97 -0.58
N ASN A 43 -10.70 -12.97 0.29
CA ASN A 43 -11.85 -13.83 0.61
C ASN A 43 -12.39 -13.48 2.00
N ILE A 44 -13.68 -13.69 2.23
CA ILE A 44 -14.24 -13.65 3.59
C ILE A 44 -14.00 -14.99 4.31
N LEU A 45 -13.71 -14.94 5.60
CA LEU A 45 -13.56 -16.13 6.48
C LEU A 45 -14.77 -16.33 7.40
N ARG A 46 -15.69 -15.36 7.42
CA ARG A 46 -16.94 -15.38 8.21
C ARG A 46 -18.16 -15.60 7.32
N THR A 47 -19.30 -15.93 7.93
CA THR A 47 -20.58 -16.10 7.25
C THR A 47 -21.16 -14.79 6.70
N GLN A 48 -20.78 -13.66 7.31
CA GLN A 48 -21.18 -12.33 6.89
C GLN A 48 -20.06 -11.33 7.22
N LEU A 49 -19.82 -10.38 6.32
CA LEU A 49 -18.93 -9.25 6.52
C LEU A 49 -19.67 -7.95 6.17
N ASP A 50 -19.88 -7.09 7.16
CA ASP A 50 -20.55 -5.78 7.00
C ASP A 50 -19.56 -4.62 6.86
N SER A 51 -18.31 -4.84 7.24
CA SER A 51 -17.28 -3.81 7.23
C SER A 51 -15.88 -4.41 7.23
N LEU A 52 -14.93 -3.64 6.73
CA LEU A 52 -13.51 -4.00 6.72
C LEU A 52 -12.66 -2.79 7.09
N PHE A 53 -11.82 -2.95 8.12
CA PHE A 53 -10.87 -1.94 8.55
C PHE A 53 -9.49 -2.17 7.91
N LEU A 54 -8.86 -1.12 7.39
CA LEU A 54 -7.48 -1.10 6.91
C LEU A 54 -6.67 -0.04 7.65
N ASP A 55 -5.43 -0.37 8.01
CA ASP A 55 -4.45 0.53 8.59
C ASP A 55 -4.00 1.54 7.53
N ALA A 56 -4.19 2.82 7.82
CA ALA A 56 -3.87 3.94 6.92
C ALA A 56 -3.64 5.19 7.77
N ILE A 57 -2.39 5.40 8.18
CA ILE A 57 -2.04 6.48 9.10
C ILE A 57 -1.89 7.79 8.33
N ASP A 58 -2.61 8.82 8.78
CA ASP A 58 -2.58 10.18 8.22
C ASP A 58 -2.79 10.24 6.70
N MET A 59 -3.63 9.33 6.18
CA MET A 59 -3.98 9.28 4.76
C MET A 59 -5.28 10.01 4.48
N ARG A 60 -5.31 10.72 3.35
CA ARG A 60 -6.55 11.28 2.81
C ARG A 60 -7.11 10.34 1.75
N VAL A 61 -8.32 9.85 2.00
CA VAL A 61 -9.02 8.92 1.10
C VAL A 61 -10.03 9.68 0.26
N PHE A 62 -10.01 9.43 -1.05
CA PHE A 62 -10.91 10.07 -2.00
C PHE A 62 -12.07 9.17 -2.40
N LYS A 63 -11.80 7.88 -2.59
CA LYS A 63 -12.77 6.94 -3.15
C LYS A 63 -12.48 5.53 -2.69
N VAL A 64 -13.54 4.79 -2.37
CA VAL A 64 -13.49 3.35 -2.07
C VAL A 64 -14.50 2.64 -2.95
N LEU A 65 -14.08 1.54 -3.56
CA LEU A 65 -14.89 0.70 -4.43
C LEU A 65 -14.84 -0.75 -3.96
N LEU A 66 -15.98 -1.43 -3.92
CA LEU A 66 -16.07 -2.88 -3.83
C LEU A 66 -16.47 -3.42 -5.21
N ASP A 67 -15.64 -4.25 -5.82
CA ASP A 67 -15.89 -4.86 -7.13
C ASP A 67 -16.27 -3.84 -8.23
N GLY A 68 -15.66 -2.65 -8.14
CA GLY A 68 -15.89 -1.53 -9.05
C GLY A 68 -17.06 -0.61 -8.69
N GLN A 69 -17.89 -0.97 -7.70
CA GLN A 69 -19.02 -0.16 -7.24
C GLN A 69 -18.63 0.70 -6.03
N ALA A 70 -19.03 1.96 -6.01
CA ALA A 70 -18.71 2.86 -4.90
C ALA A 70 -19.47 2.45 -3.63
N ILE A 71 -18.76 2.49 -2.50
CA ILE A 71 -19.31 2.14 -1.20
C ILE A 71 -19.05 3.25 -0.18
N ASP A 72 -19.84 3.23 0.89
CA ASP A 72 -19.62 4.11 2.02
C ASP A 72 -18.35 3.71 2.77
N PHE A 73 -17.63 4.71 3.26
CA PHE A 73 -16.45 4.50 4.08
C PHE A 73 -16.28 5.61 5.11
N ARG A 74 -15.56 5.29 6.19
CA ARG A 74 -15.09 6.26 7.16
C ARG A 74 -13.57 6.25 7.18
N SER A 75 -12.97 7.41 7.00
CA SER A 75 -11.53 7.62 7.17
C SER A 75 -11.27 8.34 8.50
N THR A 76 -10.22 7.91 9.19
CA THR A 76 -9.71 8.50 10.43
C THR A 76 -8.19 8.65 10.32
N GLN A 77 -7.55 9.29 11.29
CA GLN A 77 -6.08 9.41 11.33
C GLN A 77 -5.36 8.06 11.41
N VAL A 78 -6.04 6.98 11.82
CA VAL A 78 -5.42 5.66 12.00
C VAL A 78 -5.76 4.64 10.91
N GLY A 79 -6.80 4.90 10.13
CA GLY A 79 -7.28 3.91 9.17
C GLY A 79 -8.60 4.23 8.49
N ILE A 80 -9.00 3.28 7.66
CA ILE A 80 -10.17 3.33 6.78
C ILE A 80 -11.09 2.18 7.15
N THR A 81 -12.37 2.47 7.40
CA THR A 81 -13.43 1.46 7.52
C THR A 81 -14.29 1.52 6.27
N ALA A 82 -14.26 0.48 5.45
CA ALA A 82 -15.18 0.27 4.34
C ALA A 82 -16.46 -0.38 4.88
N TYR A 83 -17.64 0.09 4.46
CA TYR A 83 -18.94 -0.48 4.85
C TYR A 83 -19.60 -1.19 3.67
N PHE A 84 -20.15 -2.38 3.92
CA PHE A 84 -20.77 -3.24 2.92
C PHE A 84 -22.27 -3.32 3.19
N ASN A 85 -23.06 -2.69 2.32
CA ASN A 85 -24.52 -2.71 2.37
C ASN A 85 -25.09 -3.04 0.98
N PRO A 86 -25.62 -4.27 0.76
CA PRO A 86 -25.75 -5.35 1.74
C PRO A 86 -24.40 -5.94 2.16
N SER A 87 -24.37 -6.62 3.30
CA SER A 87 -23.17 -7.32 3.76
C SER A 87 -22.79 -8.44 2.81
N ILE A 88 -21.48 -8.66 2.65
CA ILE A 88 -20.93 -9.75 1.86
C ILE A 88 -21.23 -11.07 2.56
N ARG A 89 -21.74 -12.05 1.82
CA ARG A 89 -22.14 -13.38 2.34
C ARG A 89 -21.67 -14.55 1.49
N ASP A 90 -21.21 -14.28 0.28
CA ASP A 90 -20.66 -15.30 -0.59
C ASP A 90 -19.17 -15.51 -0.30
N THR A 91 -18.63 -16.62 -0.82
CA THR A 91 -17.23 -17.01 -0.62
C THR A 91 -16.38 -16.69 -1.85
N PHE A 92 -16.82 -15.77 -2.71
CA PHE A 92 -16.03 -15.37 -3.88
C PHE A 92 -14.91 -14.41 -3.49
N GLN A 93 -13.96 -14.25 -4.40
CA GLN A 93 -12.94 -13.23 -4.28
C GLN A 93 -13.55 -11.86 -4.55
N HIS A 94 -13.31 -10.93 -3.64
CA HIS A 94 -13.70 -9.53 -3.79
C HIS A 94 -12.49 -8.64 -3.97
N LYS A 95 -12.71 -7.49 -4.61
CA LYS A 95 -11.71 -6.44 -4.83
C LYS A 95 -12.13 -5.16 -4.14
N LEU A 96 -11.37 -4.76 -3.12
CA LEU A 96 -11.50 -3.45 -2.48
C LEU A 96 -10.47 -2.49 -3.06
N SER A 97 -10.92 -1.53 -3.87
CA SER A 97 -10.06 -0.49 -4.45
C SER A 97 -10.19 0.82 -3.68
N ILE A 98 -9.06 1.43 -3.33
CA ILE A 98 -8.96 2.66 -2.55
C ILE A 98 -8.11 3.66 -3.32
N THR A 99 -8.65 4.86 -3.57
CA THR A 99 -7.90 6.00 -4.11
C THR A 99 -7.55 6.95 -2.97
N TYR A 100 -6.27 7.28 -2.82
CA TYR A 100 -5.78 8.02 -1.66
C TYR A 100 -4.53 8.86 -1.98
N GLU A 101 -4.19 9.75 -1.04
CA GLU A 101 -2.89 10.41 -0.92
C GLU A 101 -2.39 10.35 0.53
N ALA A 102 -1.08 10.37 0.70
CA ALA A 102 -0.39 10.31 1.97
C ALA A 102 0.87 11.19 1.94
N ALA A 103 1.18 11.81 3.08
CA ALA A 103 2.45 12.50 3.33
C ALA A 103 3.19 11.76 4.46
N PRO A 104 3.83 10.62 4.17
CA PRO A 104 4.36 9.73 5.18
C PRO A 104 5.48 10.40 6.00
N ARG A 105 5.35 10.33 7.34
CA ARG A 105 6.43 10.73 8.26
C ARG A 105 7.37 9.57 8.60
N ARG A 106 6.97 8.34 8.26
CA ARG A 106 7.67 7.07 8.51
C ARG A 106 7.39 6.12 7.35
N GLY A 107 8.22 5.09 7.20
CA GLY A 107 8.03 4.05 6.19
C GLY A 107 8.47 4.43 4.78
N MET A 108 8.41 5.70 4.41
CA MET A 108 8.88 6.23 3.13
C MET A 108 9.53 7.59 3.33
N TYR A 109 10.67 7.81 2.67
CA TYR A 109 11.49 8.99 2.83
C TYR A 109 11.84 9.60 1.47
N PHE A 110 11.76 10.93 1.39
CA PHE A 110 12.08 11.73 0.22
C PHE A 110 13.34 12.54 0.53
N ILE A 111 14.50 12.09 0.05
CA ILE A 111 15.80 12.68 0.38
C ILE A 111 16.26 13.60 -0.75
N GLY A 112 16.68 14.83 -0.43
CA GLY A 112 17.26 15.77 -1.38
C GLY A 112 16.27 16.46 -2.32
N TRP A 113 14.98 16.23 -2.15
CA TRP A 113 13.92 16.86 -2.96
C TRP A 113 13.57 18.27 -2.46
N ASP A 114 13.77 18.53 -1.17
CA ASP A 114 13.57 19.81 -0.49
C ASP A 114 14.87 20.62 -0.33
N ASP A 115 16.00 20.13 -0.86
CA ASP A 115 17.32 20.78 -0.72
C ASP A 115 17.56 21.82 -1.82
N PRO A 116 17.44 23.13 -1.53
CA PRO A 116 17.66 24.18 -2.52
C PRO A 116 19.13 24.27 -2.97
N SER A 117 20.07 23.71 -2.21
CA SER A 117 21.49 23.72 -2.55
C SER A 117 21.89 22.66 -3.57
N SER A 118 20.99 21.70 -3.88
CA SER A 118 21.25 20.56 -4.78
C SER A 118 22.51 19.75 -4.44
N ARG A 119 22.97 19.79 -3.18
CA ARG A 119 24.14 19.03 -2.72
C ARG A 119 23.79 17.59 -2.42
N SER A 120 22.53 17.34 -2.06
CA SER A 120 21.99 16.02 -1.77
C SER A 120 21.46 15.37 -3.05
N ARG A 121 21.76 14.07 -3.26
CA ARG A 121 21.15 13.32 -4.36
C ARG A 121 19.67 13.08 -4.06
N LYS A 122 18.83 13.33 -5.07
CA LYS A 122 17.39 13.09 -5.02
C LYS A 122 17.09 11.60 -5.01
N GLN A 123 16.50 11.11 -3.92
CA GLN A 123 16.21 9.70 -3.72
C GLN A 123 14.85 9.54 -3.01
N ILE A 124 14.16 8.46 -3.30
CA ILE A 124 12.98 8.03 -2.55
C ILE A 124 13.21 6.59 -2.15
N TRP A 125 13.06 6.26 -0.88
CA TRP A 125 13.19 4.87 -0.44
C TRP A 125 12.27 4.59 0.73
N THR A 126 11.88 3.32 0.83
CA THR A 126 11.00 2.83 1.88
C THR A 126 11.76 1.99 2.90
N GLN A 127 11.35 2.08 4.16
CA GLN A 127 11.76 1.18 5.24
C GLN A 127 10.51 0.74 6.00
N GLY A 128 9.93 -0.38 5.59
CA GLY A 128 8.65 -0.87 6.13
C GLY A 128 8.74 -1.71 7.41
N GLN A 129 9.95 -1.98 7.95
CA GLN A 129 10.13 -2.97 9.02
C GLN A 129 9.25 -2.68 10.25
N GLY A 130 8.62 -3.73 10.77
CA GLY A 130 7.64 -3.62 11.83
C GLY A 130 6.27 -3.40 11.21
N ILE A 131 5.88 -2.14 11.09
CA ILE A 131 4.52 -1.76 10.70
C ILE A 131 4.45 -0.47 9.87
N ASP A 132 5.59 0.05 9.39
CA ASP A 132 5.65 1.43 8.90
C ASP A 132 5.04 1.63 7.50
N ASN A 133 4.76 0.55 6.76
CA ASN A 133 4.12 0.65 5.44
C ASN A 133 2.69 1.23 5.50
N ARG A 134 2.01 1.12 6.65
CA ARG A 134 0.69 1.75 6.88
C ARG A 134 0.67 3.27 6.77
N HIS A 135 1.83 3.93 6.70
CA HIS A 135 1.94 5.39 6.53
C HIS A 135 1.91 5.85 5.07
N TRP A 136 2.14 4.95 4.12
CA TRP A 136 2.19 5.30 2.70
C TRP A 136 1.33 4.40 1.81
N ILE A 137 0.87 3.24 2.31
CA ILE A 137 -0.08 2.38 1.63
C ILE A 137 -1.16 1.86 2.61
N PRO A 138 -2.47 1.95 2.28
CA PRO A 138 -3.52 1.34 3.08
C PRO A 138 -3.38 -0.19 3.08
N LEU A 139 -3.21 -0.80 4.26
CA LEU A 139 -2.94 -2.24 4.39
C LEU A 139 -3.82 -2.90 5.44
N PHE A 140 -4.11 -4.18 5.25
CA PHE A 140 -4.47 -5.05 6.36
C PHE A 140 -3.16 -5.50 7.02
N ASP A 141 -2.68 -4.71 7.98
CA ASP A 141 -1.32 -4.85 8.51
C ASP A 141 -1.25 -5.92 9.61
N ASP A 142 -1.35 -7.19 9.20
CA ASP A 142 -1.15 -8.37 10.03
C ASP A 142 0.13 -9.11 9.59
N LEU A 143 1.08 -9.27 10.52
CA LEU A 143 2.36 -9.96 10.30
C LEU A 143 2.20 -11.40 9.81
N SER A 144 1.09 -12.04 10.18
CA SER A 144 0.83 -13.42 9.81
C SER A 144 0.27 -13.52 8.38
N ASP A 145 -0.24 -12.43 7.81
CA ASP A 145 -0.90 -12.43 6.51
C ASP A 145 0.12 -12.31 5.38
N LYS A 146 0.00 -13.17 4.37
CA LYS A 146 0.98 -13.27 3.28
C LYS A 146 0.29 -13.04 1.96
N ILE A 147 0.67 -11.94 1.32
CA ILE A 147 0.08 -11.51 0.06
C ILE A 147 1.09 -11.61 -1.08
N THR A 148 0.58 -11.77 -2.28
CA THR A 148 1.33 -11.45 -3.50
C THR A 148 1.11 -9.98 -3.85
N THR A 149 2.07 -9.35 -4.54
CA THR A 149 1.96 -7.91 -4.85
C THR A 149 2.28 -7.59 -6.29
N ASP A 150 1.55 -6.63 -6.83
CA ASP A 150 1.86 -5.90 -8.05
C ASP A 150 2.08 -4.43 -7.70
N ILE A 151 3.27 -3.90 -7.99
CA ILE A 151 3.60 -2.50 -7.81
C ILE A 151 3.80 -1.88 -9.19
N ARG A 152 2.93 -0.94 -9.54
CA ARG A 152 3.06 -0.08 -10.71
C ARG A 152 3.35 1.33 -10.25
N LEU A 153 4.33 1.96 -10.88
CA LEU A 153 4.64 3.34 -10.57
C LEU A 153 5.18 4.05 -11.81
N ARG A 154 4.93 5.37 -11.85
CA ARG A 154 5.41 6.26 -12.89
C ARG A 154 6.37 7.28 -12.29
N PHE A 155 7.50 7.50 -12.95
CA PHE A 155 8.52 8.44 -12.48
C PHE A 155 9.36 8.97 -13.65
N HIS A 156 9.99 10.12 -13.47
CA HIS A 156 10.80 10.75 -14.51
C HIS A 156 11.94 9.84 -14.97
N LYS A 157 12.21 9.82 -16.29
CA LYS A 157 13.16 8.90 -16.94
C LYS A 157 14.61 9.01 -16.47
N ASP A 158 14.97 10.11 -15.82
CA ASP A 158 16.31 10.35 -15.28
C ASP A 158 16.60 9.54 -14.01
N TYR A 159 15.58 8.88 -13.44
CA TYR A 159 15.71 8.06 -12.25
C TYR A 159 15.49 6.59 -12.56
N SER A 160 16.15 5.74 -11.79
CA SER A 160 15.89 4.31 -11.77
C SER A 160 14.94 3.96 -10.63
N VAL A 161 14.14 2.92 -10.84
CA VAL A 161 13.18 2.42 -9.87
C VAL A 161 13.51 0.96 -9.57
N LEU A 162 13.39 0.58 -8.31
CA LEU A 162 13.51 -0.78 -7.82
C LEU A 162 12.36 -1.07 -6.85
N SER A 163 11.82 -2.28 -6.93
CA SER A 163 10.81 -2.81 -6.00
C SER A 163 11.04 -4.32 -5.85
N ASN A 164 10.35 -4.97 -4.91
CA ASN A 164 10.45 -6.42 -4.75
C ASN A 164 9.92 -7.19 -5.97
N GLY A 165 10.41 -8.42 -6.13
CA GLY A 165 9.95 -9.35 -7.15
C GLY A 165 10.65 -9.16 -8.50
N SER A 166 9.93 -9.48 -9.58
CA SER A 166 10.43 -9.40 -10.95
C SER A 166 9.84 -8.20 -11.68
N LEU A 167 10.66 -7.50 -12.47
CA LEU A 167 10.19 -6.46 -13.40
C LEU A 167 9.47 -7.14 -14.57
N LEU A 168 8.14 -6.97 -14.65
CA LEU A 168 7.31 -7.56 -15.70
C LEU A 168 7.21 -6.65 -16.93
N ALA A 169 7.11 -5.34 -16.72
CA ALA A 169 7.01 -4.38 -17.79
C ALA A 169 7.73 -3.07 -17.44
N LYS A 170 8.31 -2.46 -18.47
CA LYS A 170 8.93 -1.13 -18.43
C LYS A 170 8.59 -0.43 -19.73
N SER A 171 7.91 0.70 -19.67
CA SER A 171 7.53 1.48 -20.86
C SER A 171 7.85 2.95 -20.68
N ASN A 172 8.30 3.60 -21.76
CA ASN A 172 8.49 5.05 -21.77
C ASN A 172 7.16 5.73 -22.09
N VAL A 173 6.81 6.76 -21.33
CA VAL A 173 5.62 7.58 -21.51
C VAL A 173 6.06 9.04 -21.40
N GLU A 174 6.24 9.70 -22.53
CA GLU A 174 6.72 11.09 -22.61
C GLU A 174 8.09 11.31 -21.89
N SER A 175 8.11 12.10 -20.82
CA SER A 175 9.28 12.33 -19.95
C SER A 175 9.44 11.27 -18.85
N ASP A 176 8.46 10.39 -18.69
CA ASP A 176 8.39 9.43 -17.60
C ASP A 176 8.63 8.01 -18.12
N ILE A 177 8.92 7.11 -17.19
CA ILE A 177 8.89 5.68 -17.39
C ILE A 177 7.82 5.13 -16.45
N VAL A 178 7.12 4.09 -16.90
CA VAL A 178 6.21 3.29 -16.09
C VAL A 178 6.86 1.94 -15.85
N TRP A 179 6.98 1.56 -14.58
CA TRP A 179 7.50 0.27 -14.16
C TRP A 179 6.37 -0.57 -13.58
N HIS A 180 6.42 -1.87 -13.83
CA HIS A 180 5.53 -2.86 -13.24
C HIS A 180 6.34 -4.00 -12.65
N TYR A 181 6.39 -4.07 -11.32
CA TYR A 181 7.00 -5.14 -10.57
C TYR A 181 5.95 -6.09 -10.03
N ARG A 182 6.25 -7.40 -10.02
CA ARG A 182 5.42 -8.43 -9.42
C ARG A 182 6.21 -9.30 -8.45
N MET A 183 5.73 -9.41 -7.23
CA MET A 183 6.15 -10.43 -6.27
C MET A 183 5.13 -11.56 -6.24
N SER A 184 5.38 -12.60 -7.04
CA SER A 184 4.50 -13.80 -7.12
C SER A 184 4.62 -14.73 -5.91
N LYS A 185 5.65 -14.55 -5.07
CA LYS A 185 5.82 -15.34 -3.84
C LYS A 185 5.12 -14.62 -2.68
N PRO A 186 4.22 -15.28 -1.94
CA PRO A 186 3.57 -14.68 -0.78
C PRO A 186 4.59 -14.17 0.24
N HIS A 187 4.42 -12.91 0.66
CA HIS A 187 5.29 -12.22 1.61
C HIS A 187 4.45 -11.34 2.54
N ALA A 188 5.02 -10.98 3.69
CA ALA A 188 4.33 -10.11 4.64
C ALA A 188 4.25 -8.66 4.08
N PRO A 189 3.15 -7.93 4.31
CA PRO A 189 2.96 -6.57 3.79
C PRO A 189 4.08 -5.57 4.15
N TYR A 190 4.73 -5.74 5.31
CA TYR A 190 5.85 -4.88 5.74
C TYR A 190 7.12 -5.04 4.88
N LEU A 191 7.22 -6.10 4.07
CA LEU A 191 8.34 -6.35 3.17
C LEU A 191 8.19 -5.65 1.80
N ILE A 192 7.06 -5.01 1.55
CA ILE A 192 6.87 -4.17 0.36
C ILE A 192 7.85 -3.01 0.43
N MET A 193 8.63 -2.85 -0.63
CA MET A 193 9.66 -1.85 -0.77
C MET A 193 9.60 -1.17 -2.14
N VAL A 194 9.90 0.13 -2.14
CA VAL A 194 10.17 0.93 -3.33
C VAL A 194 11.45 1.74 -3.08
N GLY A 195 12.34 1.75 -4.07
CA GLY A 195 13.53 2.61 -4.12
C GLY A 195 13.59 3.34 -5.46
N ILE A 196 13.88 4.63 -5.43
CA ILE A 196 13.98 5.52 -6.59
C ILE A 196 15.23 6.38 -6.42
N GLY A 197 16.07 6.48 -7.44
CA GLY A 197 17.32 7.25 -7.39
C GLY A 197 18.24 7.04 -8.57
#